data_AF-A0A7X2NPN6-F1
#
_entry.id   AF-A0A7X2NPN6-F1
#
_cell.length_a   1.000
_cell.length_b   1.000
_cell.length_c   1.000
_cell.angle_alpha   90.00
_cell.angle_beta   90.00
_cell.angle_gamma   90.00
#
_symmetry.space_group_name_H-M   'P 1'
#
loop_
_entity.id
_entity.type
_entity.pdbx_description
1 polymer ?
#
loop_
_entity_poly.entity_id
_entity_poly.type
_entity_poly.pdbx_seq_one_letter_code
_entity_poly.pdbx_strand_id
1 'polypeptide(L)'
;MLAEKFETVHPDTDLNELDYNNEIIKFTNKELVKELWLRFGNVPMNPETEEIEEKWNGFPVGTHREEIWHWFEEAFCVSVAEDLMCL
;
A
#
# COMPACT_ATOMS: atom_id res chain seq x y z
N MET A 1 7.59 2.77 -19.46
CA MET A 1 8.28 1.75 -18.63
C MET A 1 8.31 2.24 -17.16
N LEU A 2 8.42 1.36 -16.15
CA LEU A 2 8.43 1.80 -14.71
C LEU A 2 9.54 2.82 -14.41
N ALA A 3 10.71 2.65 -15.04
CA ALA A 3 11.82 3.60 -14.95
C ALA A 3 11.44 5.01 -15.44
N GLU A 4 10.73 5.12 -16.57
CA GLU A 4 10.28 6.42 -17.11
C GLU A 4 9.33 7.13 -16.14
N LYS A 5 8.43 6.39 -15.47
CA LYS A 5 7.54 6.97 -14.45
C LYS A 5 8.32 7.48 -13.24
N PHE A 6 9.31 6.71 -12.78
CA PHE A 6 10.17 7.10 -11.67
C PHE A 6 10.96 8.39 -12.00
N GLU A 7 11.59 8.43 -13.17
CA GLU A 7 12.34 9.60 -13.66
C GLU A 7 11.47 10.85 -13.82
N THR A 8 10.23 10.71 -14.30
CA THR A 8 9.31 11.86 -14.41
C THR A 8 8.90 12.47 -13.07
N VAL A 9 8.89 11.66 -12.00
CA VAL A 9 8.51 12.12 -10.65
C VAL A 9 9.73 12.64 -9.86
N HIS A 10 10.93 12.22 -10.25
CA HIS A 10 12.18 12.55 -9.58
C HIS A 10 13.25 13.15 -10.53
N PRO A 11 12.96 14.28 -11.22
CA PRO A 11 13.81 14.81 -12.28
C PRO A 11 15.16 15.36 -11.79
N ASP A 12 15.25 15.78 -10.53
CA ASP A 12 16.46 16.40 -9.94
C ASP A 12 17.33 15.40 -9.16
N THR A 13 17.00 14.10 -9.22
CA THR A 13 17.68 13.08 -8.44
C THR A 13 18.91 12.56 -9.18
N ASP A 14 20.11 12.68 -8.58
CA ASP A 14 21.32 12.06 -9.13
C ASP A 14 21.21 10.54 -9.01
N LEU A 15 20.94 9.90 -10.15
CA LEU A 15 20.76 8.46 -10.28
C LEU A 15 22.00 7.65 -9.89
N ASN A 16 23.17 8.28 -9.74
CA ASN A 16 24.41 7.62 -9.31
C ASN A 16 24.62 7.62 -7.78
N GLU A 17 23.90 8.46 -7.02
CA GLU A 17 23.94 8.49 -5.54
C GLU A 17 22.83 7.66 -4.89
N LEU A 18 21.74 7.36 -5.62
CA LEU A 18 20.71 6.45 -5.15
C LEU A 18 21.09 4.99 -5.39
N ASP A 19 20.79 4.13 -4.42
CA ASP A 19 20.59 2.72 -4.72
C ASP A 19 19.30 2.59 -5.55
N TYR A 20 19.47 2.78 -6.86
CA TYR A 20 18.42 2.80 -7.87
C TYR A 20 17.48 1.60 -7.76
N ASN A 21 18.01 0.44 -7.33
CA ASN A 21 17.19 -0.75 -7.11
C ASN A 21 16.27 -0.57 -5.90
N ASN A 22 16.79 -0.10 -4.77
CA ASN A 22 15.98 0.10 -3.56
C ASN A 22 14.90 1.17 -3.73
N GLU A 23 15.20 2.27 -4.42
CA GLU A 23 14.24 3.36 -4.60
C GLU A 23 13.19 3.05 -5.68
N ILE A 24 13.54 2.31 -6.73
CA ILE A 24 12.56 1.74 -7.66
C ILE A 24 11.68 0.70 -6.96
N ILE A 25 12.24 -0.15 -6.10
CA ILE A 25 11.47 -1.13 -5.34
C ILE A 25 10.47 -0.42 -4.42
N LYS A 26 10.90 0.62 -3.69
CA LYS A 26 9.99 1.44 -2.86
C LYS A 26 8.89 2.10 -3.69
N PHE A 27 9.23 2.73 -4.82
CA PHE A 27 8.24 3.36 -5.70
C PHE A 27 7.24 2.35 -6.27
N THR A 28 7.74 1.19 -6.72
CA THR A 28 6.90 0.12 -7.27
C THR A 28 5.98 -0.46 -6.20
N ASN A 29 6.47 -0.66 -4.98
CA ASN A 29 5.67 -1.11 -3.84
C ASN A 29 4.57 -0.09 -3.50
N LYS A 30 4.87 1.21 -3.53
CA LYS A 30 3.90 2.28 -3.23
C LYS A 30 2.74 2.33 -4.23
N GLU A 31 2.98 2.08 -5.51
CA GLU A 31 1.88 2.06 -6.50
C GLU A 31 1.06 0.76 -6.41
N LEU A 32 1.71 -0.39 -6.21
CA LEU A 32 1.02 -1.66 -6.05
C LEU A 32 0.13 -1.68 -4.80
N VAL A 33 0.62 -1.13 -3.69
CA VAL A 33 -0.12 -1.11 -2.43
C VAL A 33 -1.35 -0.19 -2.51
N LYS A 34 -1.31 0.91 -3.28
CA LYS A 34 -2.48 1.79 -3.51
C LYS A 34 -3.63 1.04 -4.18
N GLU A 35 -3.35 0.27 -5.23
CA GLU A 35 -4.38 -0.52 -5.90
C GLU A 35 -4.96 -1.59 -4.96
N LEU A 36 -4.11 -2.24 -4.16
CA LEU A 36 -4.54 -3.23 -3.19
C LEU A 36 -5.38 -2.61 -2.06
N TRP A 37 -5.01 -1.42 -1.60
CA TRP A 37 -5.75 -0.63 -0.62
C TRP A 37 -7.13 -0.24 -1.12
N LEU A 38 -7.25 0.20 -2.38
CA LEU A 38 -8.55 0.50 -3.00
C LEU A 38 -9.44 -0.75 -3.06
N ARG A 39 -8.88 -1.93 -3.35
CA ARG A 39 -9.64 -3.19 -3.32
C ARG A 39 -10.10 -3.55 -1.91
N PHE A 40 -9.24 -3.37 -0.92
CA PHE A 40 -9.59 -3.55 0.49
C PHE A 40 -10.70 -2.60 0.95
N GLY A 41 -10.69 -1.34 0.48
CA GLY A 41 -11.75 -0.36 0.76
C GLY A 41 -13.14 -0.79 0.31
N ASN A 42 -13.25 -1.69 -0.67
CA ASN A 42 -14.52 -2.23 -1.16
C ASN A 42 -14.99 -3.48 -0.40
N VAL A 43 -14.20 -4.00 0.54
CA VAL A 43 -14.58 -5.17 1.35
C VAL A 43 -15.65 -4.75 2.36
N PRO A 44 -16.83 -5.41 2.39
CA PRO A 44 -17.86 -5.12 3.38
C PRO A 44 -17.34 -5.28 4.80
N MET A 45 -17.77 -4.40 5.70
CA MET A 45 -17.40 -4.44 7.11
C MET A 45 -18.61 -4.14 7.97
N ASN A 46 -18.64 -4.71 9.16
CA ASN A 46 -19.59 -4.30 10.19
C ASN A 46 -19.18 -2.90 10.71
N PRO A 47 -20.06 -1.88 10.65
CA PRO A 47 -19.71 -0.52 11.06
C PRO A 47 -19.57 -0.33 12.59
N GLU A 48 -20.07 -1.27 13.40
CA GLU A 48 -19.96 -1.20 14.87
C GLU A 48 -18.69 -1.90 15.38
N THR A 49 -18.30 -3.01 14.76
CA THR A 49 -17.14 -3.81 15.19
C THR A 49 -15.89 -3.59 14.34
N GLU A 50 -16.04 -2.96 13.18
CA GLU A 50 -15.00 -2.75 12.17
C GLU A 50 -14.34 -4.05 11.68
N GLU A 51 -15.05 -5.17 11.81
CA GLU A 51 -14.62 -6.48 11.31
C GLU A 51 -15.09 -6.67 9.86
N ILE A 52 -14.26 -7.30 9.03
CA ILE A 52 -14.62 -7.64 7.65
C ILE A 52 -15.70 -8.73 7.61
N GLU A 53 -16.70 -8.56 6.74
CA GLU A 53 -17.82 -9.51 6.59
C GLU A 53 -17.57 -10.54 5.47
N GLU A 54 -16.49 -10.37 4.71
CA GLU A 54 -16.03 -11.28 3.66
C GLU A 54 -14.56 -11.63 3.86
N LYS A 55 -14.16 -12.86 3.52
CA LYS A 55 -12.75 -13.25 3.52
C LYS A 55 -11.98 -12.40 2.52
N TRP A 56 -10.83 -11.89 2.91
CA TRP A 56 -10.03 -11.05 2.03
C TRP A 56 -8.54 -11.32 2.21
N ASN A 57 -7.84 -11.58 1.11
CA ASN A 57 -6.38 -11.75 1.07
C ASN A 57 -5.78 -12.71 2.15
N GLY A 58 -6.48 -13.81 2.45
CA GLY A 58 -6.06 -14.77 3.47
C GLY A 58 -6.58 -14.48 4.89
N PHE A 59 -7.12 -13.29 5.13
CA PHE A 59 -7.83 -12.95 6.36
C PHE A 59 -9.25 -13.54 6.38
N PRO A 60 -9.65 -14.23 7.45
CA PRO A 60 -11.00 -14.75 7.60
C PRO A 60 -12.04 -13.66 7.86
N VAL A 61 -13.32 -13.99 7.69
CA VAL A 61 -14.44 -13.17 8.16
C VAL A 61 -14.31 -12.95 9.67
N GLY A 62 -14.60 -11.74 10.14
CA GLY A 62 -14.42 -11.37 11.54
C GLY A 62 -13.05 -10.77 11.87
N THR A 63 -12.13 -10.67 10.91
CA THR A 63 -10.85 -9.96 11.13
C THR A 63 -11.10 -8.45 11.22
N HIS A 64 -10.54 -7.80 12.24
CA HIS A 64 -10.59 -6.35 12.37
C HIS A 64 -9.80 -5.66 11.27
N ARG A 65 -10.33 -4.55 10.75
CA ARG A 65 -9.64 -3.78 9.70
C ARG A 65 -8.30 -3.23 10.16
N GLU A 66 -8.15 -2.86 11.43
CA GLU A 66 -6.87 -2.41 12.00
C GLU A 66 -5.77 -3.47 11.88
N GLU A 67 -6.09 -4.75 12.06
CA GLU A 67 -5.11 -5.84 11.87
C GLU A 67 -4.61 -5.89 10.41
N ILE A 68 -5.53 -5.67 9.46
CA ILE A 68 -5.20 -5.62 8.04
C ILE A 68 -4.41 -4.35 7.71
N TRP A 69 -4.66 -3.23 8.41
CA TRP A 69 -3.87 -2.00 8.26
C TRP A 69 -2.42 -2.22 8.68
N HIS A 70 -2.20 -2.81 9.85
CA HIS A 70 -0.83 -3.13 10.29
C HIS A 70 -0.13 -4.09 9.32
N TRP A 71 -0.85 -5.06 8.75
CA TRP A 71 -0.30 -5.90 7.70
C TRP A 71 0.13 -5.10 6.46
N PHE A 72 -0.62 -4.07 6.04
CA PHE A 72 -0.19 -3.19 4.94
C PHE A 72 1.11 -2.46 5.28
N GLU A 73 1.23 -1.94 6.50
CA GLU A 73 2.41 -1.20 6.94
C GLU A 73 3.66 -2.10 6.97
N GLU A 74 3.54 -3.30 7.54
CA GLU A 74 4.63 -4.27 7.65
C GLU A 74 5.02 -4.87 6.29
N ALA A 75 4.04 -5.29 5.48
CA ALA A 75 4.30 -6.01 4.24
C ALA A 75 4.85 -5.12 3.11
N PHE A 76 4.49 -3.83 3.10
CA PHE A 76 4.87 -2.92 2.03
C PHE A 76 5.80 -1.78 2.49
N CYS A 77 6.13 -1.71 3.78
CA CYS A 77 6.93 -0.63 4.38
C CYS A 77 6.34 0.76 4.04
N VAL A 78 5.04 0.92 4.26
CA VAL A 78 4.29 2.17 4.07
C VAL A 78 3.61 2.60 5.37
N SER A 79 3.12 3.83 5.42
CA SER A 79 2.24 4.30 6.49
C SER A 79 0.81 4.32 5.98
N VAL A 80 -0.12 3.59 6.61
CA VAL A 80 -1.54 3.63 6.19
C VAL A 80 -2.08 5.05 6.35
N ALA A 81 -1.73 5.72 7.46
CA ALA A 81 -2.20 7.07 7.77
C ALA A 81 -1.66 8.14 6.80
N GLU A 82 -0.38 8.05 6.41
CA GLU A 82 0.26 9.08 5.58
C GLU A 82 0.20 8.76 4.09
N ASP A 83 0.35 7.49 3.70
CA ASP A 83 0.47 7.08 2.31
C ASP A 83 -0.85 6.61 1.68
N LEU A 84 -1.80 6.09 2.47
CA LEU A 84 -2.99 5.38 1.94
C LEU A 84 -4.35 6.00 2.30
N MET A 85 -4.49 6.63 3.47
CA MET A 85 -5.78 7.16 3.96
C MET A 85 -6.30 8.37 3.16
N CYS A 86 -5.44 9.09 2.45
CA CYS A 86 -5.81 10.28 1.65
C CYS A 86 -5.87 10.01 0.13
N LEU A 87 -5.98 8.75 -0.30
CA LEU A 87 -6.05 8.36 -1.73
C LEU A 87 -7.42 8.60 -2.36
#